data_AF-A0A846QJ00-F1
#
_entry.id   AF-A0A846QJ00-F1
#
_cell.length_a   1.000
_cell.length_b   1.000
_cell.length_c   1.000
_cell.angle_alpha   90.00
_cell.angle_beta   90.00
_cell.angle_gamma   90.00
#
_symmetry.space_group_name_H-M   'P 1'
#
loop_
_entity.id
_entity.type
_entity.pdbx_description
1 polymer ?
#
loop_
_entity_poly.entity_id
_entity_poly.type
_entity_poly.pdbx_seq_one_letter_code
_entity_poly.pdbx_strand_id
1 'polypeptide(L)'
;MNWADVGKRLLGMGLPLLGTAIAGPGGAAVGGMVASALGLAESEPQAVLAAIDGDAAAAMTALSRVEEDHHFELERLSIVSATEDMRTVNGTMQTETRSEDTWSRRWRPFWGFCSALAWSAMACAIAYGIARGTSADVIAELRNVPETFWLIPLTILGVASYHRGRKQRIEAGEQSTPSVLDRLSRRWFGGAK
;
A
#
# COMPACT_ATOMS: atom_id res chain seq x y z
N MET A 1 -30.76 -7.08 -6.14
CA MET A 1 -29.80 -6.23 -6.90
C MET A 1 -29.43 -5.06 -6.03
N ASN A 2 -28.15 -4.70 -6.01
CA ASN A 2 -27.62 -3.66 -5.13
C ASN A 2 -27.24 -2.41 -5.94
N TRP A 3 -27.08 -1.26 -5.29
CA TRP A 3 -26.66 -0.01 -5.94
C TRP A 3 -25.37 -0.13 -6.77
N ALA A 4 -24.48 -1.06 -6.40
CA ALA A 4 -23.29 -1.38 -7.19
C ALA A 4 -23.61 -1.87 -8.62
N ASP A 5 -24.71 -2.57 -8.83
CA ASP A 5 -25.12 -3.06 -10.14
C ASP A 5 -25.65 -1.91 -11.03
N VAL A 6 -26.40 -0.99 -10.41
CA VAL A 6 -26.85 0.28 -11.03
C VAL A 6 -25.62 1.09 -11.46
N GLY A 7 -24.64 1.25 -10.57
CA GLY A 7 -23.42 2.01 -10.84
C GLY A 7 -22.63 1.43 -12.01
N LYS A 8 -22.46 0.10 -12.08
CA LYS A 8 -21.81 -0.57 -13.21
C LYS A 8 -22.55 -0.34 -14.53
N ARG A 9 -23.89 -0.33 -14.52
CA ARG A 9 -24.69 -0.04 -15.70
C ARG A 9 -24.46 1.38 -16.20
N LEU A 10 -24.44 2.37 -15.30
CA LEU A 10 -24.16 3.77 -15.59
C LEU A 10 -22.72 3.98 -16.12
N LEU A 11 -21.74 3.29 -15.54
CA LEU A 11 -20.37 3.30 -16.06
C LEU A 11 -20.30 2.76 -17.50
N GLY A 12 -21.01 1.65 -17.78
CA GLY A 12 -21.10 1.08 -19.13
C GLY A 12 -21.84 1.97 -20.14
N MET A 13 -22.66 2.90 -19.66
CA MET A 13 -23.35 3.92 -20.44
C MET A 13 -22.49 5.15 -20.73
N GLY A 14 -21.33 5.31 -20.07
CA GLY A 14 -20.47 6.48 -20.24
C GLY A 14 -20.78 7.62 -19.27
N LEU A 15 -21.40 7.30 -18.12
CA LEU A 15 -21.70 8.23 -17.02
C LEU A 15 -20.75 7.97 -15.84
N PRO A 16 -19.46 8.38 -15.91
CA PRO A 16 -18.44 7.99 -14.95
C PRO A 16 -18.66 8.56 -13.54
N LEU A 17 -19.08 9.81 -13.40
CA LEU A 17 -19.24 10.43 -12.08
C LEU A 17 -20.47 9.88 -11.36
N LEU A 18 -21.59 9.74 -12.06
CA LEU A 18 -22.79 9.12 -11.48
C LEU A 18 -22.57 7.63 -11.18
N GLY A 19 -21.93 6.91 -12.10
CA GLY A 19 -21.64 5.50 -11.94
C GLY A 19 -20.71 5.21 -10.75
N THR A 20 -19.64 6.01 -10.58
CA THR A 20 -18.74 5.89 -9.42
C THR A 20 -19.42 6.31 -8.12
N ALA A 21 -20.21 7.38 -8.13
CA ALA A 21 -20.92 7.87 -6.94
C ALA A 21 -21.99 6.87 -6.44
N ILE A 22 -22.74 6.23 -7.34
CA ILE A 22 -23.71 5.19 -7.00
C ILE A 22 -23.06 3.86 -6.60
N ALA A 23 -21.92 3.51 -7.20
CA ALA A 23 -21.21 2.28 -6.83
C ALA A 23 -20.48 2.39 -5.48
N GLY A 24 -20.24 3.61 -4.99
CA GLY A 24 -19.56 3.89 -3.74
C GLY A 24 -20.42 3.66 -2.48
N PRO A 25 -19.81 3.77 -1.28
CA PRO A 25 -20.47 3.51 0.01
C PRO A 25 -21.67 4.44 0.29
N GLY A 26 -21.79 5.57 -0.41
CA GLY A 26 -22.93 6.50 -0.34
C GLY A 26 -23.98 6.29 -1.44
N GLY A 27 -23.93 5.18 -2.19
CA GLY A 27 -24.71 5.01 -3.42
C GLY A 27 -26.22 5.12 -3.28
N ALA A 28 -26.77 4.79 -2.11
CA ALA A 28 -28.19 4.96 -1.82
C ALA A 28 -28.64 6.44 -1.76
N ALA A 29 -27.74 7.35 -1.35
CA ALA A 29 -28.04 8.78 -1.30
C ALA A 29 -28.12 9.39 -2.71
N VAL A 30 -27.23 8.96 -3.62
CA VAL A 30 -27.22 9.37 -5.03
C VAL A 30 -28.32 8.65 -5.82
N GLY A 31 -28.70 7.46 -5.37
CA GLY A 31 -29.79 6.67 -5.95
C GLY A 31 -31.13 7.39 -6.04
N GLY A 32 -31.45 8.26 -5.06
CA GLY A 32 -32.64 9.10 -5.10
C GLY A 32 -32.61 10.16 -6.21
N MET A 33 -31.44 10.73 -6.48
CA MET A 33 -31.24 11.71 -7.57
C MET A 33 -31.42 11.05 -8.94
N VAL A 34 -30.87 9.84 -9.12
CA VAL A 34 -31.03 9.05 -10.35
C VAL A 34 -32.47 8.58 -10.54
N ALA A 35 -33.15 8.12 -9.48
CA ALA A 35 -34.55 7.75 -9.55
C ALA A 35 -35.45 8.94 -9.92
N SER A 36 -35.20 10.12 -9.32
CA SER A 36 -35.94 11.35 -9.64
C SER A 36 -35.73 11.80 -11.08
N ALA A 37 -34.50 11.69 -11.61
CA ALA A 37 -34.17 12.01 -13.00
C ALA A 37 -34.90 11.10 -14.01
N LEU A 38 -35.13 9.85 -13.63
CA LEU A 38 -35.89 8.87 -14.42
C LEU A 38 -37.41 8.95 -14.18
N GLY A 39 -37.88 9.87 -13.34
CA GLY A 39 -39.30 10.06 -13.04
C GLY A 39 -39.91 8.96 -12.16
N LEU A 40 -39.09 8.20 -11.43
CA LEU A 40 -39.56 7.16 -10.52
C LEU A 40 -39.97 7.76 -9.17
N ALA A 41 -41.11 7.31 -8.64
CA ALA A 41 -41.59 7.70 -7.31
C ALA A 41 -40.82 7.01 -6.18
N GLU A 42 -40.22 5.85 -6.46
CA GLU A 42 -39.44 5.07 -5.51
C GLU A 42 -37.99 4.94 -5.97
N SER A 43 -37.06 5.14 -5.04
CA SER A 43 -35.62 5.04 -5.27
C SER A 43 -35.10 3.61 -5.04
N GLU A 44 -35.84 2.58 -5.44
CA GLU A 44 -35.35 1.21 -5.34
C GLU A 44 -34.36 0.87 -6.46
N PRO A 45 -33.21 0.23 -6.16
CA PRO A 45 -32.19 -0.12 -7.16
C PRO A 45 -32.74 -0.93 -8.34
N GLN A 46 -33.73 -1.79 -8.07
CA GLN A 46 -34.36 -2.66 -9.07
C GLN A 46 -35.26 -1.87 -10.02
N ALA A 47 -36.06 -0.94 -9.48
CA ALA A 47 -36.91 -0.06 -10.28
C ALA A 47 -36.07 0.85 -11.18
N VAL A 48 -34.96 1.40 -10.65
CA VAL A 48 -34.01 2.23 -11.40
C VAL A 48 -33.37 1.44 -12.56
N LEU A 49 -32.88 0.22 -12.30
CA LEU A 49 -32.29 -0.62 -13.35
C LEU A 49 -33.32 -1.00 -14.41
N ALA A 50 -34.54 -1.36 -14.02
CA ALA A 50 -35.61 -1.69 -14.95
C ALA A 50 -35.99 -0.48 -15.84
N ALA A 51 -36.01 0.73 -15.28
CA ALA A 51 -36.25 1.96 -16.05
C ALA A 51 -35.11 2.25 -17.04
N ILE A 52 -33.86 2.05 -16.64
CA ILE A 52 -32.69 2.22 -17.52
C ILE A 52 -32.70 1.21 -18.66
N ASP A 53 -33.04 -0.06 -18.38
CA ASP A 53 -33.06 -1.10 -19.40
C ASP A 53 -34.30 -1.03 -20.31
N GLY A 54 -35.40 -0.47 -19.81
CA GLY A 54 -36.63 -0.27 -20.59
C GLY A 54 -36.50 0.80 -21.68
N ASP A 55 -35.80 1.91 -21.39
CA ASP A 55 -35.49 2.95 -22.37
C ASP A 55 -34.10 3.56 -22.12
N ALA A 56 -33.07 2.85 -22.59
CA ALA A 56 -31.68 3.24 -22.40
C ALA A 56 -31.34 4.60 -23.05
N ALA A 57 -32.02 4.99 -24.12
CA ALA A 57 -31.75 6.26 -24.82
C ALA A 57 -32.32 7.46 -24.04
N ALA A 58 -33.55 7.34 -23.54
CA ALA A 58 -34.15 8.35 -22.68
C ALA A 58 -33.41 8.47 -21.34
N ALA A 59 -33.06 7.32 -20.73
CA ALA A 59 -32.29 7.27 -19.49
C ALA A 59 -30.91 7.93 -19.65
N MET A 60 -30.21 7.68 -20.76
CA MET A 60 -28.93 8.34 -21.06
C MET A 60 -29.08 9.86 -21.09
N THR A 61 -30.09 10.36 -21.80
CA THR A 61 -30.28 11.80 -21.99
C THR A 61 -30.60 12.50 -20.66
N ALA A 62 -31.50 11.90 -19.87
CA ALA A 62 -31.87 12.44 -18.56
C ALA A 62 -30.69 12.43 -17.58
N LEU A 63 -29.94 11.32 -17.52
CA LEU A 63 -28.85 11.15 -16.56
C LEU A 63 -27.59 11.91 -16.95
N SER A 64 -27.29 12.07 -18.25
CA SER A 64 -26.19 12.92 -18.73
C SER A 64 -26.41 14.37 -18.29
N ARG A 65 -27.65 14.86 -18.38
CA ARG A 65 -27.99 16.20 -17.93
C ARG A 65 -27.79 16.39 -16.43
N VAL A 66 -28.16 15.38 -15.64
CA VAL A 66 -27.93 15.40 -14.18
C VAL A 66 -26.44 15.37 -13.85
N GLU A 67 -25.64 14.60 -14.58
CA GLU A 67 -24.19 14.58 -14.41
C GLU A 67 -23.55 15.92 -14.76
N GLU A 68 -24.03 16.60 -15.81
CA GLU A 68 -23.58 17.95 -16.17
C GLU A 68 -24.00 18.99 -15.14
N ASP A 69 -25.27 18.99 -14.71
CA ASP A 69 -25.82 19.94 -13.75
C ASP A 69 -25.14 19.82 -12.37
N HIS A 70 -24.76 18.60 -11.97
CA HIS A 70 -24.13 18.30 -10.67
C HIS A 70 -22.65 17.90 -10.75
N HIS A 71 -21.98 18.16 -11.87
CA HIS A 71 -20.60 17.70 -12.13
C HIS A 71 -19.65 18.00 -10.96
N PHE A 72 -19.65 19.25 -10.49
CA PHE A 72 -18.77 19.69 -9.42
C PHE A 72 -19.08 19.01 -8.06
N GLU A 73 -20.35 18.76 -7.78
CA GLU A 73 -20.77 18.09 -6.54
C GLU A 73 -20.40 16.62 -6.55
N LEU A 74 -20.59 15.94 -7.69
CA LEU A 74 -20.23 14.55 -7.89
C LEU A 74 -18.70 14.35 -7.86
N GLU A 75 -17.94 15.26 -8.47
CA GLU A 75 -16.48 15.26 -8.40
C GLU A 75 -16.01 15.43 -6.95
N ARG A 76 -16.59 16.38 -6.21
CA ARG A 76 -16.30 16.59 -4.79
C ARG A 76 -16.61 15.36 -3.95
N LEU A 77 -17.75 14.69 -4.19
CA LEU A 77 -18.12 13.43 -3.53
C LEU A 77 -17.08 12.33 -3.78
N SER A 78 -16.60 12.19 -5.02
CA SER A 78 -15.57 11.22 -5.37
C SER A 78 -14.26 11.46 -4.61
N ILE A 79 -13.83 12.73 -4.50
CA ILE A 79 -12.61 13.13 -3.78
C ILE A 79 -12.77 12.86 -2.27
N VAL A 80 -13.93 13.18 -1.69
CA VAL A 80 -14.19 12.95 -0.27
C VAL A 80 -14.14 11.46 0.04
N SER A 81 -14.79 10.61 -0.76
CA SER A 81 -14.77 9.15 -0.57
C SER A 81 -13.35 8.58 -0.64
N ALA A 82 -12.56 8.98 -1.65
CA ALA A 82 -11.16 8.57 -1.77
C ALA A 82 -10.32 9.03 -0.56
N THR A 83 -10.62 10.21 -0.02
CA THR A 83 -9.94 10.74 1.17
C THR A 83 -10.28 9.94 2.43
N GLU A 84 -11.52 9.48 2.58
CA GLU A 84 -11.95 8.64 3.71
C GLU A 84 -11.30 7.25 3.67
N ASP A 85 -11.20 6.65 2.49
CA ASP A 85 -10.46 5.40 2.29
C ASP A 85 -8.99 5.57 2.68
N MET A 86 -8.35 6.64 2.21
CA MET A 86 -6.98 6.98 2.58
C MET A 86 -6.85 7.24 4.09
N ARG A 87 -7.83 7.86 4.74
CA ARG A 87 -7.82 8.06 6.20
C ARG A 87 -7.92 6.73 6.96
N THR A 88 -8.75 5.81 6.48
CA THR A 88 -8.90 4.48 7.08
C THR A 88 -7.61 3.67 6.94
N VAL A 89 -7.00 3.66 5.76
CA VAL A 89 -5.70 3.02 5.51
C VAL A 89 -4.59 3.66 6.34
N ASN A 90 -4.53 4.99 6.41
CA ASN A 90 -3.56 5.68 7.25
C ASN A 90 -3.80 5.41 8.74
N GLY A 91 -5.05 5.31 9.19
CA GLY A 91 -5.41 5.01 10.56
C GLY A 91 -4.97 3.60 10.98
N THR A 92 -5.19 2.61 10.12
CA THR A 92 -4.72 1.23 10.36
C THR A 92 -3.20 1.16 10.34
N MET A 93 -2.53 1.83 9.39
CA MET A 93 -1.06 1.91 9.32
C MET A 93 -0.46 2.62 10.53
N GLN A 94 -1.09 3.69 11.04
CA GLN A 94 -0.67 4.38 12.26
C GLN A 94 -0.90 3.51 13.50
N THR A 95 -1.99 2.75 13.53
CA THR A 95 -2.30 1.81 14.63
C THR A 95 -1.27 0.68 14.66
N GLU A 96 -0.89 0.12 13.50
CA GLU A 96 0.20 -0.85 13.40
C GLU A 96 1.54 -0.25 13.80
N THR A 97 1.84 0.98 13.37
CA THR A 97 3.08 1.68 13.72
C THR A 97 3.16 2.01 15.22
N ARG A 98 2.01 2.31 15.84
CA ARG A 98 1.88 2.56 17.28
C ARG A 98 1.76 1.29 18.12
N SER A 99 1.53 0.13 17.50
CA SER A 99 1.54 -1.14 18.21
C SER A 99 2.96 -1.35 18.73
N GLU A 100 3.14 -1.08 20.03
CA GLU A 100 4.43 -1.12 20.72
C GLU A 100 4.88 -2.57 20.98
N ASP A 101 4.82 -3.45 19.98
CA ASP A 101 5.24 -4.83 20.16
C ASP A 101 6.75 -4.86 20.47
N THR A 102 7.02 -5.07 21.75
CA THR A 102 8.34 -5.03 22.34
C THR A 102 9.20 -6.18 21.80
N TRP A 103 8.56 -7.30 21.40
CA TRP A 103 9.22 -8.42 20.75
C TRP A 103 9.72 -8.04 19.35
N SER A 104 8.84 -7.47 18.51
CA SER A 104 9.18 -7.00 17.16
C SER A 104 10.27 -5.91 17.14
N ARG A 105 10.39 -5.11 18.21
CA ARG A 105 11.45 -4.10 18.33
C ARG A 105 12.79 -4.69 18.80
N ARG A 106 12.75 -5.69 19.67
CA ARG A 106 13.95 -6.25 20.34
C ARG A 106 14.59 -7.44 19.62
N TRP A 107 13.87 -8.14 18.73
CA TRP A 107 14.46 -9.29 18.02
C TRP A 107 15.67 -8.91 17.16
N ARG A 108 15.70 -7.73 16.53
CA ARG A 108 16.83 -7.30 15.68
C ARG A 108 18.11 -7.11 16.52
N PRO A 109 18.12 -6.32 17.61
CA PRO A 109 19.27 -6.28 18.53
C PRO A 109 19.63 -7.64 19.12
N PHE A 110 18.62 -8.43 19.53
CA PHE A 110 18.83 -9.74 20.12
C PHE A 110 19.58 -10.70 19.18
N TRP A 111 19.15 -10.78 17.92
CA TRP A 111 19.83 -11.58 16.91
C TRP A 111 21.27 -11.09 16.65
N GLY A 112 21.50 -9.76 16.69
CA GLY A 112 22.84 -9.18 16.62
C GLY A 112 23.75 -9.62 17.78
N PHE A 113 23.25 -9.63 19.01
CA PHE A 113 24.03 -10.12 20.17
C PHE A 113 24.30 -11.62 20.10
N CYS A 114 23.30 -12.43 19.75
CA CYS A 114 23.47 -13.88 19.61
C CYS A 114 24.49 -14.25 18.52
N SER A 115 24.42 -13.59 17.36
CA SER A 115 25.38 -13.83 16.26
C SER A 115 26.79 -13.36 16.62
N ALA A 116 26.93 -12.18 17.25
CA ALA A 116 28.23 -11.70 17.75
C ALA A 116 28.86 -12.67 18.75
N LEU A 117 28.06 -13.20 19.69
CA LEU A 117 28.53 -14.18 20.67
C LEU A 117 28.96 -15.49 19.98
N ALA A 118 28.14 -16.00 19.05
CA ALA A 118 28.44 -17.23 18.31
C ALA A 118 29.73 -17.12 17.49
N TRP A 119 29.92 -16.02 16.76
CA TRP A 119 31.15 -15.78 16.00
C TRP A 119 32.36 -15.52 16.89
N SER A 120 32.19 -14.89 18.05
CA SER A 120 33.27 -14.72 19.03
C SER A 120 33.71 -16.08 19.60
N ALA A 121 32.76 -16.96 19.93
CA ALA A 121 33.05 -18.32 20.37
C ALA A 121 33.78 -19.13 19.29
N MET A 122 33.35 -19.00 18.02
CA MET A 122 34.01 -19.63 16.89
C MET A 122 35.45 -19.12 16.71
N ALA A 123 35.67 -17.80 16.79
CA ALA A 123 37.01 -17.21 16.72
C ALA A 123 37.92 -17.72 17.85
N CYS A 124 37.39 -17.81 19.08
CA CYS A 124 38.12 -18.38 20.21
C CYS A 124 38.47 -19.87 20.00
N ALA A 125 37.54 -20.67 19.46
CA ALA A 125 37.78 -22.08 19.16
C ALA A 125 38.88 -22.26 18.09
N ILE A 126 38.87 -21.43 17.05
CA ILE A 126 39.92 -21.41 16.02
C ILE A 126 41.28 -21.03 16.63
N ALA A 127 41.33 -19.96 17.43
CA ALA A 127 42.56 -19.53 18.11
C ALA A 127 43.11 -20.62 19.03
N TYR A 128 42.23 -21.29 19.77
CA TYR A 128 42.59 -22.42 20.64
C TYR A 128 43.13 -23.63 19.85
N GLY A 129 42.51 -23.97 18.72
CA GLY A 129 42.97 -25.05 17.83
C GLY A 129 44.35 -24.77 17.24
N ILE A 130 44.60 -23.53 16.80
CA ILE A 130 45.92 -23.10 16.31
C ILE A 130 46.96 -23.20 17.44
N ALA A 131 46.64 -22.75 18.65
CA ALA A 131 47.55 -22.82 19.80
C ALA A 131 47.90 -24.26 20.22
N ARG A 132 47.02 -25.24 19.94
CA ARG A 132 47.23 -26.67 20.19
C ARG A 132 47.99 -27.39 19.06
N GLY A 133 48.32 -26.69 17.96
CA GLY A 133 49.08 -27.24 16.84
C GLY A 133 48.24 -27.97 15.77
N THR A 134 46.91 -28.02 15.90
CA THR A 134 45.98 -28.59 14.91
C THR A 134 45.64 -27.59 13.79
N SER A 135 46.60 -26.79 13.34
CA SER A 135 46.36 -25.70 12.39
C SER A 135 45.96 -26.19 11.00
N ALA A 136 46.47 -27.33 10.54
CA ALA A 136 46.15 -27.88 9.21
C ALA A 136 44.67 -28.33 9.12
N ASP A 137 44.18 -29.06 10.13
CA ASP A 137 42.81 -29.56 10.18
C ASP A 137 41.80 -28.42 10.33
N VAL A 138 42.14 -27.42 11.16
CA VAL A 138 41.30 -26.22 11.35
C VAL A 138 41.17 -25.40 10.07
N ILE A 139 42.26 -25.23 9.30
CA ILE A 139 42.24 -24.51 8.02
C ILE A 139 41.47 -25.29 6.95
N ALA A 140 41.59 -26.62 6.93
CA ALA A 140 40.84 -27.46 6.01
C ALA A 140 39.32 -27.32 6.26
N GLU A 141 38.90 -27.33 7.52
CA GLU A 141 37.49 -27.21 7.88
C GLU A 141 36.92 -25.80 7.61
N LEU A 142 37.70 -24.75 7.88
CA LEU A 142 37.34 -23.37 7.53
C LEU A 142 37.05 -23.17 6.03
N ARG A 143 37.75 -23.90 5.16
CA ARG A 143 37.53 -23.87 3.71
C ARG A 143 36.19 -24.51 3.31
N ASN A 144 35.69 -25.45 4.11
CA ASN A 144 34.43 -26.15 3.84
C ASN A 144 33.21 -25.38 4.33
N VAL A 145 33.39 -24.31 5.13
CA VAL A 145 32.29 -23.44 5.56
C VAL A 145 31.67 -22.78 4.32
N PRO A 146 30.40 -23.04 4.01
CA PRO A 146 29.75 -22.44 2.84
C PRO A 146 29.76 -20.91 2.92
N GLU A 147 30.05 -20.23 1.81
CA GLU A 147 30.07 -18.76 1.73
C GLU A 147 28.72 -18.13 2.18
N THR A 148 27.63 -18.87 2.00
CA THR A 148 26.28 -18.48 2.45
C THR A 148 26.18 -18.25 3.95
N PHE A 149 27.02 -18.92 4.75
CA PHE A 149 27.11 -18.71 6.20
C PHE A 149 27.48 -17.26 6.55
N TRP A 150 28.31 -16.61 5.72
CA TRP A 150 28.73 -15.24 5.91
C TRP A 150 27.83 -14.24 5.20
N LEU A 151 27.45 -14.53 3.96
CA LEU A 151 26.70 -13.61 3.10
C LEU A 151 25.30 -13.31 3.64
N ILE A 152 24.55 -14.32 4.10
CA ILE A 152 23.17 -14.14 4.53
C ILE A 152 23.10 -13.24 5.79
N PRO A 153 23.88 -13.49 6.87
CA PRO A 153 23.85 -12.63 8.05
C PRO A 153 24.32 -11.20 7.78
N LEU A 154 25.38 -11.03 7.00
CA LEU A 154 25.96 -9.71 6.71
C LEU A 154 25.05 -8.85 5.83
N THR A 155 24.33 -9.46 4.88
CA THR A 155 23.34 -8.75 4.07
C THR A 155 22.15 -8.28 4.91
N ILE A 156 21.62 -9.13 5.80
CA ILE A 156 20.57 -8.75 6.75
C ILE A 156 21.02 -7.58 7.63
N LEU A 157 22.24 -7.64 8.18
CA LEU A 157 22.80 -6.58 9.02
C LEU A 157 22.98 -5.27 8.24
N GLY A 158 23.45 -5.35 6.98
CA GLY A 158 23.62 -4.20 6.10
C GLY A 158 22.29 -3.49 5.80
N VAL A 159 21.27 -4.24 5.41
CA VAL A 159 19.92 -3.71 5.14
C VAL A 159 19.31 -3.11 6.42
N ALA A 160 19.39 -3.83 7.54
CA ALA A 160 18.84 -3.36 8.81
C ALA A 160 19.53 -2.06 9.30
N SER A 161 20.86 -1.99 9.20
CA SER A 161 21.65 -0.81 9.58
C SER A 161 21.34 0.38 8.67
N TYR A 162 21.22 0.15 7.36
CA TYR A 162 20.87 1.19 6.40
C TYR A 162 19.50 1.80 6.69
N HIS A 163 18.47 0.96 6.89
CA HIS A 163 17.12 1.44 7.19
C HIS A 163 17.04 2.15 8.54
N ARG A 164 17.76 1.67 9.56
CA ARG A 164 17.85 2.35 10.86
C ARG A 164 18.50 3.72 10.74
N GLY A 165 19.65 3.81 10.06
CA GLY A 165 20.32 5.08 9.82
C GLY A 165 19.44 6.04 9.01
N ARG A 166 18.68 5.54 8.04
CA ARG A 166 17.73 6.35 7.27
C ARG A 166 16.61 6.91 8.15
N LYS A 167 16.04 6.11 9.06
CA LYS A 167 15.03 6.59 10.02
C LYS A 167 15.59 7.69 10.92
N GLN A 168 16.79 7.49 11.48
CA GLN A 168 17.46 8.49 12.33
C GLN A 168 17.74 9.80 11.59
N ARG A 169 18.14 9.72 10.31
CA ARG A 169 18.35 10.90 9.44
C ARG A 169 17.06 11.69 9.19
N ILE A 170 15.96 10.98 8.90
CA ILE A 170 14.64 11.60 8.70
C ILE A 170 14.16 12.26 10.01
N GLU A 171 14.31 11.58 11.14
CA GLU A 171 13.98 12.12 12.47
C GLU A 171 14.84 13.34 12.84
N ALA A 172 16.10 13.38 12.40
CA ALA A 172 17.00 14.52 12.56
C ALA A 172 16.69 15.72 11.64
N GLY A 173 15.61 15.65 10.85
CA GLY A 173 15.17 16.75 9.97
C GLY A 173 15.86 16.78 8.60
N GLU A 174 16.60 15.72 8.23
CA GLU A 174 17.19 15.62 6.90
C GLU A 174 16.06 15.41 5.87
N GLN A 175 15.88 16.36 4.97
CA GLN A 175 14.93 16.22 3.87
C GLN A 175 15.33 14.99 3.05
N SER A 176 14.40 14.04 2.89
CA SER A 176 14.65 12.78 2.19
C SER A 176 15.23 13.06 0.80
N THR A 177 16.53 12.85 0.66
CA THR A 177 17.20 13.03 -0.63
C THR A 177 16.63 11.99 -1.58
N PRO A 178 16.09 12.40 -2.75
CA PRO A 178 15.44 11.46 -3.66
C PRO A 178 16.44 10.36 -4.05
N SER A 179 15.97 9.12 -3.97
CA SER A 179 16.76 7.95 -4.34
C SER A 179 17.33 8.11 -5.76
N VAL A 180 18.42 7.42 -6.10
CA VAL A 180 18.87 7.35 -7.50
C VAL A 180 17.75 6.85 -8.41
N LEU A 181 16.91 5.92 -7.89
CA LEU A 181 15.71 5.46 -8.57
C LEU A 181 14.65 6.55 -8.72
N ASP A 182 14.46 7.42 -7.71
CA ASP A 182 13.53 8.56 -7.82
C ASP A 182 14.03 9.60 -8.82
N ARG A 183 15.34 9.79 -8.91
CA ARG A 183 15.95 10.70 -9.89
C ARG A 183 15.81 10.15 -11.31
N LEU A 184 15.98 8.84 -11.48
CA LEU A 184 15.77 8.17 -12.76
C LEU A 184 14.29 8.15 -13.15
N SER A 185 13.38 7.86 -12.23
CA SER A 185 11.94 7.87 -12.49
C SER A 185 11.43 9.27 -12.81
N ARG A 186 11.89 10.30 -12.10
CA ARG A 186 11.59 11.70 -12.46
C ARG A 186 12.16 12.11 -13.81
N ARG A 187 13.34 11.58 -14.17
CA ARG A 187 13.94 11.86 -15.48
C ARG A 187 13.20 11.18 -16.65
N TRP A 188 12.66 9.99 -16.42
CA TRP A 188 11.98 9.21 -17.47
C TRP A 188 10.46 9.40 -17.51
N PHE A 189 9.83 9.66 -16.37
CA PHE A 189 8.37 9.79 -16.23
C PHE A 189 7.91 11.17 -15.72
N GLY A 190 8.82 12.01 -15.23
CA GLY A 190 8.50 13.33 -14.67
C GLY A 190 8.47 14.49 -15.69
N GLY A 191 8.51 14.20 -16.99
CA GLY A 191 8.41 15.19 -18.06
C GLY A 191 6.97 15.38 -18.56
N ALA A 192 6.03 15.72 -17.68
CA ALA A 192 4.72 16.27 -18.06
C ALA A 192 4.02 16.92 -16.86
N LYS A 193 4.43 18.15 -16.53
CA LYS A 193 3.60 19.32 -16.19
C LYS A 193 4.52 20.45 -15.76
#